data_AF-A0A7J8FGZ2-F1
#
_entry.id   AF-A0A7J8FGZ2-F1
#
_cell.length_a   1.000
_cell.length_b   1.000
_cell.length_c   1.000
_cell.angle_alpha   90.00
_cell.angle_beta   90.00
_cell.angle_gamma   90.00
#
_symmetry.space_group_name_H-M   'P 1'
#
loop_
_entity.id
_entity.type
_entity.pdbx_description
1 polymer ?
#
loop_
_entity_poly.entity_id
_entity_poly.type
_entity_poly.pdbx_seq_one_letter_code
_entity_poly.pdbx_strand_id
1 'polypeptide(L)'
;MEKLETRIRNHDREIEKMCNFHYQGFVDSITELLKVRGEAQKLKNQVTDTNRKLQHEGKELVIAMEELKQCRLQQRNISATVDKLMLCLPVLEMYSKLRDQMKTKRHYPALKTLEHLEHTYLPQVSHYRFCKVMVDNIPKLREEIKDVSMSDLKDFLESIRKHSDKIGETAMKQAQQQRNLDNIVLQQPRIGSKRKSKKDAYTIFDTEIESTSPKSEQDSGILDVEDEEDDDEVPGAQDLVDFSPVYRCLHIYSVLGARETFENYYRKQRRKQARLVLQPPSNMHETLDGYRKYFNQIVGFFVVEDHILHTTQGLVNRAYIDELWEMALSKTIAALRTHSSYCSDPNLVLDLKNLIVLFADTLQVYGFPVNQLFDMLLEIRDQYSETLLKKWAGIFRNILDSDNYSPIPVTSEEMYKKVTGQFPFQDTELEKQPFPKKFPFSEFVPKVYNQIKEFIYACLKFSEDLHLRYSMKQWKCNKY
;
A
#
# COMPACT_ATOMS: atom_id res chain seq x y z
N MET A 1 19.42 106.26 -118.76
CA MET A 1 20.37 105.83 -117.72
C MET A 1 20.08 106.52 -116.39
N GLU A 2 19.92 107.85 -116.33
CA GLU A 2 19.61 108.58 -115.08
C GLU A 2 18.37 108.10 -114.29
N LYS A 3 17.25 107.83 -114.96
CA LYS A 3 16.01 107.35 -114.28
C LYS A 3 16.17 105.98 -113.61
N LEU A 4 17.12 105.16 -114.07
CA LEU A 4 17.40 103.85 -113.48
C LEU A 4 18.27 104.01 -112.24
N GLU A 5 19.27 104.88 -112.30
CA GLU A 5 20.11 105.22 -111.14
C GLU A 5 19.30 105.86 -110.01
N THR A 6 18.29 106.69 -110.31
CA THR A 6 17.43 107.26 -109.26
C THR A 6 16.55 106.20 -108.59
N ARG A 7 16.08 105.20 -109.34
CA ARG A 7 15.31 104.07 -108.77
C ARG A 7 16.17 103.14 -107.94
N ILE A 8 17.37 102.81 -108.41
CA ILE A 8 18.35 102.02 -107.65
C ILE A 8 18.65 102.73 -106.33
N ARG A 9 18.92 104.04 -106.38
CA ARG A 9 19.20 104.83 -105.17
C ARG A 9 18.02 104.91 -104.21
N ASN A 10 16.77 104.95 -104.71
CA ASN A 10 15.57 104.91 -103.88
C ASN A 10 15.33 103.52 -103.26
N HIS A 11 15.51 102.44 -104.02
CA HIS A 11 15.40 101.08 -103.49
C HIS A 11 16.52 100.76 -102.51
N ASP A 12 17.76 101.20 -102.75
CA ASP A 12 18.85 101.09 -101.78
C ASP A 12 18.49 101.82 -100.48
N ARG A 13 17.87 103.00 -100.57
CA ARG A 13 17.42 103.76 -99.41
C ARG A 13 16.23 103.10 -98.67
N GLU A 14 15.35 102.43 -99.39
CA GLU A 14 14.26 101.64 -98.82
C GLU A 14 14.76 100.36 -98.16
N ILE A 15 15.72 99.66 -98.80
CA ILE A 15 16.42 98.50 -98.23
C ILE A 15 17.20 98.93 -96.99
N GLU A 16 17.90 100.06 -97.02
CA GLU A 16 18.65 100.60 -95.88
C GLU A 16 17.70 101.02 -94.75
N LYS A 17 16.52 101.57 -95.05
CA LYS A 17 15.46 101.82 -94.05
C LYS A 17 14.88 100.54 -93.46
N MET A 18 14.57 99.53 -94.28
CA MET A 18 14.04 98.25 -93.80
C MET A 18 15.06 97.45 -93.01
N CYS A 19 16.31 97.43 -93.48
CA CYS A 19 17.43 96.86 -92.76
C CYS A 19 17.61 97.60 -91.43
N ASN A 20 17.68 98.93 -91.40
CA ASN A 20 17.79 99.66 -90.13
C ASN A 20 16.59 99.45 -89.20
N PHE A 21 15.37 99.29 -89.73
CA PHE A 21 14.17 99.06 -88.93
C PHE A 21 14.13 97.64 -88.33
N HIS A 22 14.61 96.61 -89.04
CA HIS A 22 14.58 95.21 -88.57
C HIS A 22 15.92 94.68 -88.06
N TYR A 23 17.03 95.39 -88.23
CA TYR A 23 18.36 94.97 -87.78
C TYR A 23 18.40 94.79 -86.27
N GLN A 24 17.77 95.70 -85.51
CA GLN A 24 17.71 95.57 -84.05
C GLN A 24 16.94 94.31 -83.63
N GLY A 25 15.77 94.03 -84.22
CA GLY A 25 14.99 92.83 -83.92
C GLY A 25 15.69 91.52 -84.32
N PHE A 26 16.48 91.54 -85.40
CA PHE A 26 17.31 90.41 -85.80
C PHE A 26 18.48 90.18 -84.84
N VAL A 27 19.16 91.25 -84.40
CA VAL A 27 20.22 91.19 -83.39
C VAL A 27 19.67 90.70 -82.05
N ASP A 28 18.49 91.16 -81.65
CA ASP A 28 17.82 90.72 -80.42
C ASP A 28 17.44 89.23 -80.52
N SER A 29 16.91 88.78 -81.67
CA SER A 29 16.59 87.36 -81.92
C SER A 29 17.82 86.46 -81.92
N ILE A 30 18.96 86.92 -82.48
CA ILE A 30 20.24 86.19 -82.40
C ILE A 30 20.73 86.13 -80.96
N THR A 31 20.61 87.23 -80.21
CA THR A 31 21.04 87.29 -78.81
C THR A 31 20.19 86.37 -77.93
N GLU A 32 18.89 86.30 -78.16
CA GLU A 32 17.99 85.34 -77.51
C GLU A 32 18.36 83.90 -77.88
N LEU A 33 18.62 83.60 -79.16
CA LEU A 33 19.01 82.26 -79.59
C LEU A 33 20.34 81.81 -78.96
N LEU A 34 21.29 82.75 -78.79
CA LEU A 34 22.54 82.50 -78.06
C LEU A 34 22.31 82.26 -76.56
N LYS A 35 21.38 83.00 -75.92
CA LYS A 35 20.97 82.75 -74.53
C LYS A 35 20.31 81.39 -74.38
N VAL A 36 19.33 81.07 -75.22
CA VAL A 36 18.64 79.76 -75.23
C VAL A 36 19.64 78.63 -75.46
N ARG A 37 20.64 78.80 -76.34
CA ARG A 37 21.73 77.83 -76.51
C ARG A 37 22.54 77.65 -75.23
N GLY A 38 22.86 78.74 -74.53
CA GLY A 38 23.55 78.70 -73.23
C GLY A 38 22.72 78.02 -72.14
N GLU A 39 21.43 78.28 -72.08
CA GLU A 39 20.49 77.66 -71.14
C GLU A 39 20.25 76.19 -71.46
N ALA A 40 20.10 75.82 -72.73
CA ALA A 40 19.98 74.44 -73.18
C ALA A 40 21.25 73.64 -72.84
N GLN A 41 22.44 74.25 -72.95
CA GLN A 41 23.69 73.61 -72.54
C GLN A 41 23.77 73.44 -71.02
N LYS A 42 23.33 74.43 -70.24
CA LYS A 42 23.24 74.30 -68.77
C LYS A 42 22.26 73.20 -68.37
N LEU A 43 21.08 73.15 -68.99
CA LEU A 43 20.08 72.12 -68.76
C LEU A 43 20.63 70.74 -69.12
N LYS A 44 21.30 70.60 -70.27
CA LYS A 44 21.96 69.35 -70.66
C LYS A 44 22.96 68.89 -69.61
N ASN A 45 23.82 69.78 -69.12
CA ASN A 45 24.80 69.46 -68.09
C ASN A 45 24.11 69.03 -66.78
N GLN A 46 23.08 69.75 -66.34
CA GLN A 46 22.29 69.40 -65.16
C GLN A 46 21.61 68.05 -65.31
N VAL A 47 21.00 67.76 -66.46
CA VAL A 47 20.36 66.46 -66.74
C VAL A 47 21.40 65.33 -66.71
N THR A 48 22.58 65.53 -67.28
CA THR A 48 23.65 64.52 -67.25
C THR A 48 24.21 64.30 -65.84
N ASP A 49 24.37 65.37 -65.06
CA ASP A 49 24.85 65.27 -63.68
C ASP A 49 23.83 64.60 -62.77
N THR A 50 22.54 64.95 -62.90
CA THR A 50 21.45 64.28 -62.18
C THR A 50 21.35 62.82 -62.57
N ASN A 51 21.46 62.49 -63.86
CA ASN A 51 21.46 61.09 -64.30
C ASN A 51 22.67 60.30 -63.73
N ARG A 52 23.86 60.92 -63.67
CA ARG A 52 25.04 60.28 -63.04
C ARG A 52 24.84 60.06 -61.55
N LYS A 53 24.33 61.05 -60.81
CA LYS A 53 24.03 60.93 -59.38
C LYS A 53 22.98 59.85 -59.14
N LEU A 54 21.89 59.84 -59.90
CA LEU A 54 20.84 58.83 -59.81
C LEU A 54 21.37 57.43 -60.08
N GLN A 55 22.25 57.24 -61.07
CA GLN A 55 22.87 55.94 -61.33
C GLN A 55 23.83 55.52 -60.22
N HIS A 56 24.55 56.46 -59.60
CA HIS A 56 25.46 56.17 -58.51
C HIS A 56 24.70 55.76 -57.24
N GLU A 57 23.75 56.59 -56.79
CA GLU A 57 22.88 56.29 -55.65
C GLU A 57 22.04 55.04 -55.91
N GLY A 58 21.57 54.84 -57.14
CA GLY A 58 20.84 53.64 -57.56
C GLY A 58 21.70 52.37 -57.44
N LYS A 59 23.00 52.42 -57.72
CA LYS A 59 23.90 51.28 -57.52
C LYS A 59 24.08 50.95 -56.05
N GLU A 60 24.30 51.95 -55.20
CA GLU A 60 24.40 51.74 -53.75
C GLU A 60 23.10 51.17 -53.16
N LEU A 61 21.94 51.67 -53.62
CA LEU A 61 20.64 51.16 -53.22
C LEU A 61 20.44 49.69 -53.61
N VAL A 62 20.89 49.28 -54.80
CA VAL A 62 20.81 47.89 -55.25
C VAL A 62 21.66 46.97 -54.38
N ILE A 63 22.86 47.40 -53.98
CA ILE A 63 23.73 46.65 -53.07
C ILE A 63 23.05 46.48 -51.71
N ALA A 64 22.55 47.58 -51.13
CA ALA A 64 21.84 47.53 -49.86
C ALA A 64 20.57 46.66 -49.91
N MET A 65 19.86 46.63 -51.06
CA MET A 65 18.71 45.74 -51.23
C MET A 65 19.10 44.25 -51.29
N GLU A 66 20.21 43.90 -51.92
CA GLU A 66 20.68 42.51 -51.94
C GLU A 66 21.16 42.07 -50.54
N GLU A 67 21.84 42.94 -49.80
CA GLU A 67 22.19 42.71 -48.40
C GLU A 67 20.93 42.50 -47.53
N LEU A 68 19.91 43.36 -47.68
CA LEU A 68 18.64 43.23 -46.97
C LEU A 68 17.96 41.89 -47.28
N LYS A 69 18.00 41.44 -48.54
CA LYS A 69 17.44 40.15 -48.96
C LYS A 69 18.18 38.99 -48.32
N GLN A 70 19.51 39.04 -48.24
CA GLN A 70 20.30 38.03 -47.53
C GLN A 70 19.99 38.01 -46.03
N CYS A 71 19.90 39.18 -45.39
CA CYS A 71 19.49 39.28 -43.98
C CYS A 71 18.09 38.70 -43.75
N ARG A 72 17.12 38.96 -44.64
CA ARG A 72 15.77 38.37 -44.54
C ARG A 72 15.78 36.86 -44.71
N LEU A 73 16.61 36.32 -45.60
CA LEU A 73 16.76 34.89 -45.78
C LEU A 73 17.33 34.23 -44.51
N GLN A 74 18.38 34.84 -43.94
CA GLN A 74 18.97 34.39 -42.68
C GLN A 74 17.94 34.47 -41.54
N GLN A 75 17.21 35.57 -41.42
CA GLN A 75 16.15 35.73 -40.42
C GLN A 75 15.07 34.65 -40.56
N ARG A 76 14.65 34.34 -41.79
CA ARG A 76 13.67 33.26 -42.04
C ARG A 76 14.22 31.89 -41.65
N ASN A 77 15.49 31.62 -41.97
CA ASN A 77 16.15 30.37 -41.60
C ASN A 77 16.31 30.24 -40.07
N ILE A 78 16.65 31.33 -39.39
CA ILE A 78 16.72 31.38 -37.92
C ILE A 78 15.34 31.14 -37.33
N SER A 79 14.31 31.84 -37.76
CA SER A 79 12.93 31.64 -37.28
C SER A 79 12.47 30.19 -37.46
N ALA A 80 12.65 29.62 -38.66
CA ALA A 80 12.27 28.23 -38.92
C ALA A 80 13.07 27.22 -38.08
N THR A 81 14.31 27.56 -37.69
CA THR A 81 15.12 26.73 -36.79
C THR A 81 14.64 26.83 -35.35
N VAL A 82 14.30 28.04 -34.89
CA VAL A 82 13.70 28.28 -33.58
C VAL A 82 12.39 27.50 -33.45
N ASP A 83 11.50 27.56 -34.44
CA ASP A 83 10.21 26.84 -34.41
C ASP A 83 10.42 25.32 -34.30
N LYS A 84 11.39 24.78 -35.06
CA LYS A 84 11.75 23.34 -34.99
C LYS A 84 12.36 22.95 -33.65
N LEU A 85 13.21 23.79 -33.06
CA LEU A 85 13.79 23.54 -31.73
C LEU A 85 12.71 23.60 -30.65
N MET A 86 11.79 24.56 -30.74
CA MET A 86 10.66 24.70 -29.81
C MET A 86 9.73 23.47 -29.83
N LEU A 87 9.57 22.81 -30.98
CA LEU A 87 8.83 21.54 -31.07
C LEU A 87 9.57 20.37 -30.41
N CYS A 88 10.90 20.34 -30.47
CA CYS A 88 11.71 19.24 -29.92
C CYS A 88 11.97 19.37 -28.41
N LEU A 89 11.94 20.59 -27.87
CA LEU A 89 12.32 20.88 -26.48
C LEU A 89 11.43 20.16 -25.45
N PRO A 90 10.08 20.16 -25.57
CA PRO A 90 9.21 19.43 -24.64
C PRO A 90 9.45 17.92 -24.65
N VAL A 91 9.79 17.34 -25.81
CA VAL A 91 10.10 15.91 -25.95
C VAL A 91 11.33 15.55 -25.13
N LEU A 92 12.38 16.36 -25.24
CA LEU A 92 13.65 16.16 -24.53
C LEU A 92 13.48 16.38 -23.02
N GLU A 93 12.73 17.40 -22.62
CA GLU A 93 12.41 17.65 -21.22
C GLU A 93 11.61 16.50 -20.59
N MET A 94 10.59 16.00 -21.28
CA MET A 94 9.80 14.86 -20.78
C MET A 94 10.63 13.57 -20.74
N TYR A 95 11.50 13.34 -21.71
CA TYR A 95 12.42 12.21 -21.67
C TYR A 95 13.45 12.33 -20.53
N SER A 96 13.95 13.54 -20.26
CA SER A 96 14.82 13.78 -19.10
C SER A 96 14.09 13.50 -17.80
N LYS A 97 12.85 14.02 -17.66
CA LYS A 97 12.00 13.78 -16.50
C LYS A 97 11.71 12.29 -16.30
N LEU A 98 11.42 11.56 -17.38
CA LEU A 98 11.25 10.10 -17.35
C LEU A 98 12.52 9.40 -16.81
N ARG A 99 13.70 9.78 -17.31
CA ARG A 99 14.96 9.19 -16.87
C ARG A 99 15.25 9.49 -15.39
N ASP A 100 14.91 10.68 -14.91
CA ASP A 100 15.06 11.02 -13.49
C ASP A 100 14.01 10.34 -12.61
N GLN A 101 12.78 10.14 -13.10
CA GLN A 101 11.75 9.34 -12.43
C GLN A 101 12.18 7.86 -12.30
N MET A 102 12.85 7.33 -13.32
CA MET A 102 13.44 5.99 -13.28
C MET A 102 14.56 5.90 -12.24
N LYS A 103 15.46 6.89 -12.17
CA LYS A 103 16.53 6.94 -11.15
C LYS A 103 15.98 7.06 -9.72
N THR A 104 14.90 7.81 -9.53
CA THR A 104 14.27 8.03 -8.21
C THR A 104 13.37 6.87 -7.76
N LYS A 105 13.39 5.72 -8.47
CA LYS A 105 12.55 4.53 -8.24
C LYS A 105 11.04 4.79 -8.27
N ARG A 106 10.62 5.91 -8.87
CA ARG A 106 9.21 6.28 -9.07
C ARG A 106 8.72 5.70 -10.39
N HIS A 107 8.65 4.37 -10.44
CA HIS A 107 8.34 3.62 -11.66
C HIS A 107 6.91 3.87 -12.20
N TYR A 108 5.95 4.22 -11.33
CA TYR A 108 4.59 4.54 -11.78
C TYR A 108 4.48 5.91 -12.48
N PRO A 109 4.94 7.03 -11.89
CA PRO A 109 5.04 8.29 -12.61
C PRO A 109 5.87 8.18 -13.90
N ALA A 110 6.92 7.36 -13.89
CA ALA A 110 7.72 7.07 -15.07
C ALA A 110 6.86 6.43 -16.19
N LEU A 111 6.06 5.41 -15.87
CA LEU A 111 5.19 4.76 -16.86
C LEU A 111 4.16 5.74 -17.45
N LYS A 112 3.55 6.59 -16.62
CA LYS A 112 2.60 7.62 -17.10
C LYS A 112 3.27 8.66 -18.00
N THR A 113 4.47 9.11 -17.64
CA THR A 113 5.26 10.02 -18.47
C THR A 113 5.66 9.35 -19.80
N LEU A 114 5.97 8.05 -19.77
CA LEU A 114 6.29 7.24 -20.95
C LEU A 114 5.10 7.14 -21.91
N GLU A 115 3.91 6.82 -21.40
CA GLU A 115 2.68 6.77 -22.21
C GLU A 115 2.31 8.14 -22.79
N HIS A 116 2.45 9.19 -22.00
CA HIS A 116 2.20 10.55 -22.47
C HIS A 116 3.19 10.96 -23.57
N LEU A 117 4.46 10.55 -23.45
CA LEU A 117 5.50 10.76 -24.46
C LEU A 117 5.21 9.99 -25.76
N GLU A 118 4.69 8.76 -25.66
CA GLU A 118 4.32 7.93 -26.81
C GLU A 118 3.07 8.42 -27.54
N HIS A 119 2.01 8.78 -26.83
CA HIS A 119 0.74 9.17 -27.46
C HIS A 119 0.68 10.63 -27.90
N THR A 120 1.38 11.54 -27.21
CA THR A 120 1.22 13.00 -27.43
C THR A 120 2.35 13.59 -28.25
N TYR A 121 3.60 13.25 -27.91
CA TYR A 121 4.77 13.96 -28.40
C TYR A 121 5.49 13.22 -29.54
N LEU A 122 5.57 11.90 -29.47
CA LEU A 122 6.22 11.09 -30.51
C LEU A 122 5.58 11.17 -31.90
N PRO A 123 4.24 11.24 -32.06
CA PRO A 123 3.61 11.39 -33.37
C PRO A 123 3.98 12.71 -34.06
N GLN A 124 4.22 13.78 -33.27
CA GLN A 124 4.51 15.12 -33.77
C GLN A 124 5.97 15.28 -34.25
N VAL A 125 6.89 14.41 -33.81
CA VAL A 125 8.34 14.58 -34.01
C VAL A 125 8.97 13.34 -34.67
N SER A 126 8.14 12.44 -35.22
CA SER A 126 8.52 11.14 -35.79
C SER A 126 9.53 11.22 -36.95
N HIS A 127 9.66 12.38 -37.59
CA HIS A 127 10.59 12.65 -38.69
C HIS A 127 12.06 12.77 -38.24
N TYR A 128 12.30 13.01 -36.95
CA TYR A 128 13.66 13.24 -36.44
C TYR A 128 14.34 11.94 -36.02
N ARG A 129 15.65 11.84 -36.33
CA ARG A 129 16.45 10.63 -36.05
C ARG A 129 16.57 10.31 -34.56
N PHE A 130 16.58 11.32 -33.68
CA PHE A 130 16.64 11.09 -32.23
C PHE A 130 15.34 10.48 -31.68
N CYS A 131 14.18 10.80 -32.28
CA CYS A 131 12.91 10.18 -31.89
C CYS A 131 12.88 8.69 -32.21
N LYS A 132 13.49 8.24 -33.31
CA LYS A 132 13.62 6.80 -33.60
C LYS A 132 14.37 6.06 -32.50
N VAL A 133 15.48 6.62 -32.02
CA VAL A 133 16.25 6.07 -30.89
C VAL A 133 15.41 6.04 -29.62
N MET A 134 14.58 7.05 -29.37
CA MET A 134 13.66 7.05 -28.23
C MET A 134 12.60 5.95 -28.36
N VAL A 135 11.96 5.81 -29.52
CA VAL A 135 10.96 4.76 -29.79
C VAL A 135 11.55 3.36 -29.60
N ASP A 136 12.76 3.11 -30.11
CA ASP A 136 13.45 1.82 -29.94
C ASP A 136 13.80 1.52 -28.47
N ASN A 137 13.94 2.57 -27.64
CA ASN A 137 14.24 2.43 -26.22
C ASN A 137 12.99 2.32 -25.33
N ILE A 138 11.81 2.73 -25.80
CA ILE A 138 10.56 2.63 -25.02
C ILE A 138 10.27 1.18 -24.57
N PRO A 139 10.33 0.15 -25.44
CA PRO A 139 10.13 -1.23 -25.01
C PRO A 139 11.13 -1.68 -23.94
N LYS A 140 12.40 -1.28 -24.06
CA LYS A 140 13.44 -1.61 -23.08
C LYS A 140 13.16 -0.97 -21.72
N LEU A 141 12.70 0.29 -21.71
CA LEU A 141 12.31 0.98 -20.48
C LEU A 141 11.07 0.32 -19.85
N ARG A 142 10.12 -0.17 -20.65
CA ARG A 142 8.98 -0.95 -20.14
C ARG A 142 9.44 -2.26 -19.50
N GLU A 143 10.36 -2.99 -20.12
CA GLU A 143 10.95 -4.19 -19.54
C GLU A 143 11.73 -3.89 -18.26
N GLU A 144 12.51 -2.81 -18.23
CA GLU A 144 13.23 -2.39 -17.01
C GLU A 144 12.27 -2.07 -15.86
N ILE A 145 11.18 -1.33 -16.12
CA ILE A 145 10.13 -1.07 -15.13
C ILE A 145 9.48 -2.38 -14.65
N LYS A 146 9.25 -3.31 -15.57
CA LYS A 146 8.68 -4.64 -15.26
C LYS A 146 9.61 -5.47 -14.39
N ASP A 147 10.91 -5.46 -14.67
CA ASP A 147 11.91 -6.21 -13.90
C ASP A 147 12.11 -5.61 -12.51
N VAL A 148 12.18 -4.28 -12.40
CA VAL A 148 12.32 -3.62 -11.10
C VAL A 148 11.08 -3.84 -10.23
N SER A 149 9.88 -3.70 -10.81
CA SER A 149 8.64 -3.98 -10.05
C SER A 149 8.51 -5.45 -9.65
N MET A 150 9.04 -6.38 -10.43
CA MET A 150 9.11 -7.79 -10.06
C MET A 150 10.17 -8.06 -8.97
N SER A 151 11.27 -7.31 -8.96
CA SER A 151 12.26 -7.36 -7.88
C SER A 151 11.67 -6.86 -6.56
N ASP A 152 11.02 -5.69 -6.59
CA ASP A 152 10.35 -5.11 -5.41
C ASP A 152 9.31 -6.10 -4.83
N LEU A 153 8.57 -6.80 -5.70
CA LEU A 153 7.64 -7.86 -5.28
C LEU A 153 8.37 -9.05 -4.63
N LYS A 154 9.50 -9.50 -5.18
CA LYS A 154 10.27 -10.60 -4.60
C LYS A 154 10.79 -10.23 -3.21
N ASP A 155 11.29 -9.02 -3.05
CA ASP A 155 11.77 -8.51 -1.77
C ASP A 155 10.61 -8.41 -0.76
N PHE A 156 9.43 -7.96 -1.20
CA PHE A 156 8.22 -7.98 -0.40
C PHE A 156 7.80 -9.39 0.02
N LEU A 157 7.80 -10.36 -0.89
CA LEU A 157 7.46 -11.75 -0.59
C LEU A 157 8.44 -12.40 0.41
N GLU A 158 9.71 -12.01 0.38
CA GLU A 158 10.72 -12.46 1.35
C GLU A 158 10.55 -11.72 2.69
N SER A 159 10.21 -10.43 2.66
CA SER A 159 9.91 -9.66 3.87
C SER A 159 8.71 -10.24 4.63
N ILE A 160 7.58 -10.49 3.95
CA ILE A 160 6.42 -11.13 4.59
C ILE A 160 6.80 -12.48 5.17
N ARG A 161 7.60 -13.28 4.45
CA ARG A 161 8.01 -14.59 4.95
C ARG A 161 8.78 -14.49 6.27
N LYS A 162 9.60 -13.46 6.46
CA LYS A 162 10.34 -13.22 7.71
C LYS A 162 9.45 -12.65 8.81
N HIS A 163 8.46 -11.82 8.44
CA HIS A 163 7.59 -11.13 9.39
C HIS A 163 6.29 -11.89 9.70
N SER A 164 5.98 -12.98 8.99
CA SER A 164 4.74 -13.74 9.18
C SER A 164 4.57 -14.27 10.60
N ASP A 165 5.67 -14.66 11.26
CA ASP A 165 5.64 -15.08 12.67
C ASP A 165 5.19 -13.93 13.58
N LYS A 166 5.75 -12.72 13.39
CA LYS A 166 5.37 -11.53 14.18
C LYS A 166 3.94 -11.08 13.89
N ILE A 167 3.52 -11.09 12.62
CA ILE A 167 2.16 -10.74 12.20
C ILE A 167 1.16 -11.70 12.86
N GLY A 168 1.45 -13.00 12.83
CA GLY A 168 0.63 -14.01 13.49
C GLY A 168 0.61 -13.86 15.01
N GLU A 169 1.75 -13.55 15.63
CA GLU A 169 1.82 -13.29 17.06
C GLU A 169 0.94 -12.11 17.47
N THR A 170 0.99 -10.99 16.74
CA THR A 170 0.15 -9.82 17.00
C THR A 170 -1.33 -10.15 16.79
N ALA A 171 -1.67 -10.86 15.71
CA ALA A 171 -3.05 -11.29 15.44
C ALA A 171 -3.59 -12.22 16.54
N MET A 172 -2.80 -13.19 17.00
CA MET A 172 -3.20 -14.08 18.10
C MET A 172 -3.29 -13.34 19.44
N LYS A 173 -2.41 -12.36 19.71
CA LYS A 173 -2.52 -11.50 20.91
C LYS A 173 -3.79 -10.65 20.87
N GLN A 174 -4.13 -10.07 19.72
CA GLN A 174 -5.33 -9.28 19.53
C GLN A 174 -6.60 -10.14 19.74
N ALA A 175 -6.64 -11.35 19.19
CA ALA A 175 -7.73 -12.29 19.41
C ALA A 175 -7.84 -12.72 20.89
N GLN A 176 -6.71 -12.89 21.58
CA GLN A 176 -6.69 -13.21 23.01
C GLN A 176 -7.20 -12.04 23.87
N GLN A 177 -6.87 -10.80 23.52
CA GLN A 177 -7.38 -9.60 24.19
C GLN A 177 -8.88 -9.44 23.96
N GLN A 178 -9.37 -9.65 22.73
CA GLN A 178 -10.80 -9.67 22.43
C GLN A 178 -11.54 -10.75 23.23
N ARG A 179 -10.96 -11.95 23.36
CA ARG A 179 -11.53 -13.01 24.20
C ARG A 179 -11.56 -12.64 25.68
N ASN A 180 -10.54 -11.95 26.19
CA ASN A 180 -10.52 -11.47 27.56
C ASN A 180 -11.59 -10.39 27.79
N LEU A 181 -11.76 -9.46 26.84
CA LEU A 181 -12.82 -8.44 26.88
C LEU A 181 -14.22 -9.07 26.82
N ASP A 182 -14.44 -10.03 25.92
CA ASP A 182 -15.71 -10.79 25.83
C ASP A 182 -16.01 -11.57 27.13
N ASN A 183 -14.98 -12.16 27.76
CA ASN A 183 -15.12 -12.85 29.04
C ASN A 183 -15.45 -11.91 30.21
N ILE A 184 -14.91 -10.68 30.20
CA ILE A 184 -15.22 -9.65 31.20
C ILE A 184 -16.66 -9.15 31.02
N VAL A 185 -17.13 -8.98 29.78
CA VAL A 185 -18.51 -8.58 29.46
C VAL A 185 -19.53 -9.67 29.84
N LEU A 186 -19.15 -10.95 29.79
CA LEU A 186 -20.00 -12.08 30.18
C LEU A 186 -20.06 -12.33 31.71
N GLN A 187 -19.17 -11.75 32.51
CA GLN A 187 -19.14 -11.90 33.97
C GLN A 187 -19.84 -10.79 34.76
N GLN A 188 -20.33 -9.72 34.13
CA GLN A 188 -21.19 -8.75 34.84
C GLN A 188 -22.66 -9.22 34.87
N PRO A 189 -23.24 -9.48 36.06
CA PRO A 189 -24.69 -9.59 36.17
C PRO A 189 -25.27 -8.20 35.89
N ARG A 190 -26.04 -8.08 34.81
CA ARG A 190 -26.85 -6.90 34.51
C ARG A 190 -27.78 -6.60 35.69
N ILE A 191 -27.45 -5.58 36.48
CA ILE A 191 -28.44 -4.79 37.22
C ILE A 191 -28.57 -3.48 36.45
N GLY A 192 -29.80 -3.25 35.97
CA GLY A 192 -30.09 -2.34 34.89
C GLY A 192 -29.80 -0.87 35.18
N SER A 193 -29.44 -0.16 34.12
CA SER A 193 -29.79 1.25 33.99
C SER A 193 -30.26 1.51 32.57
N LYS A 194 -31.55 1.83 32.46
CA LYS A 194 -32.22 2.25 31.23
C LYS A 194 -31.48 3.47 30.68
N ARG A 195 -30.89 3.38 29.49
CA ARG A 195 -30.81 4.54 28.60
C ARG A 195 -31.26 4.19 27.20
N LYS A 196 -32.30 4.95 26.82
CA LYS A 196 -33.07 4.91 25.60
C LYS A 196 -32.18 5.00 24.36
N SER A 197 -32.57 4.20 23.38
CA SER A 197 -32.28 4.37 21.97
C SER A 197 -32.43 5.82 21.53
N LYS A 198 -31.39 6.38 20.91
CA LYS A 198 -31.53 7.43 19.91
C LYS A 198 -30.79 6.99 18.65
N LYS A 199 -31.60 6.57 17.68
CA LYS A 199 -31.34 6.79 16.26
C LYS A 199 -31.03 8.26 16.05
N ASP A 200 -30.18 8.54 15.07
CA ASP A 200 -30.17 9.66 14.12
C ASP A 200 -28.74 9.63 13.52
N ALA A 201 -28.48 9.15 12.29
CA ALA A 201 -28.86 9.74 11.00
C ALA A 201 -28.92 11.26 11.10
N TYR A 202 -28.03 12.00 10.44
CA TYR A 202 -28.42 12.88 9.31
C TYR A 202 -27.23 13.66 8.75
N THR A 203 -27.36 13.87 7.45
CA THR A 203 -26.59 14.67 6.50
C THR A 203 -26.94 16.16 6.67
N ILE A 204 -25.92 17.03 6.80
CA ILE A 204 -25.72 18.33 6.12
C ILE A 204 -26.71 19.51 6.33
N PHE A 205 -26.12 20.68 6.68
CA PHE A 205 -26.51 22.11 6.50
C PHE A 205 -27.63 22.68 7.41
N ASP A 206 -27.62 23.94 7.89
CA ASP A 206 -26.70 25.09 7.81
C ASP A 206 -27.19 26.18 8.81
N THR A 207 -26.31 27.13 9.10
CA THR A 207 -26.54 28.56 9.45
C THR A 207 -27.28 29.00 10.75
N GLU A 208 -26.48 29.66 11.60
CA GLU A 208 -26.62 31.07 12.04
C GLU A 208 -27.41 31.52 13.31
N ILE A 209 -26.67 32.31 14.10
CA ILE A 209 -27.05 33.47 14.95
C ILE A 209 -27.15 33.28 16.48
N GLU A 210 -26.08 33.80 17.11
CA GLU A 210 -26.00 34.67 18.29
C GLU A 210 -27.06 34.54 19.41
N SER A 211 -26.60 34.37 20.66
CA SER A 211 -26.37 35.50 21.57
C SER A 211 -26.34 35.11 23.06
N THR A 212 -25.38 35.71 23.77
CA THR A 212 -25.42 36.10 25.19
C THR A 212 -25.32 35.04 26.31
N SER A 213 -24.08 34.93 26.80
CA SER A 213 -23.64 34.70 28.19
C SER A 213 -24.30 35.68 29.20
N PRO A 214 -24.10 35.66 30.56
CA PRO A 214 -23.13 34.87 31.35
C PRO A 214 -23.56 34.45 32.81
N LYS A 215 -22.62 33.76 33.50
CA LYS A 215 -22.40 33.63 34.97
C LYS A 215 -23.23 32.64 35.79
N SER A 216 -22.55 31.63 36.32
CA SER A 216 -22.55 31.31 37.76
C SER A 216 -21.38 30.39 38.08
N GLU A 217 -20.37 30.95 38.74
CA GLU A 217 -19.26 30.25 39.38
C GLU A 217 -19.81 29.38 40.52
N GLN A 218 -19.47 28.10 40.53
CA GLN A 218 -19.31 27.33 41.77
C GLN A 218 -18.35 26.17 41.54
N ASP A 219 -17.10 26.52 41.81
CA ASP A 219 -16.07 25.69 42.43
C ASP A 219 -16.59 24.39 43.05
N SER A 220 -16.26 23.29 42.40
CA SER A 220 -16.18 21.98 43.03
C SER A 220 -15.00 21.26 42.41
N GLY A 221 -13.84 21.49 43.02
CA GLY A 221 -12.63 20.74 42.75
C GLY A 221 -12.86 19.23 42.86
N ILE A 222 -12.82 18.58 41.70
CA ILE A 222 -12.47 17.17 41.56
C ILE A 222 -11.36 17.19 40.52
N LEU A 223 -10.20 16.68 40.93
CA LEU A 223 -9.06 16.47 40.05
C LEU A 223 -9.53 15.64 38.86
N ASP A 224 -9.65 16.29 37.70
CA ASP A 224 -9.53 15.63 36.41
C ASP A 224 -8.13 15.03 36.39
N VAL A 225 -8.04 13.78 36.87
CA VAL A 225 -7.01 12.88 36.37
C VAL A 225 -7.38 12.75 34.91
N GLU A 226 -6.68 13.51 34.08
CA GLU A 226 -6.51 13.17 32.68
C GLU A 226 -6.05 11.72 32.70
N ASP A 227 -7.01 10.80 32.54
CA ASP A 227 -6.74 9.49 32.03
C ASP A 227 -6.13 9.76 30.66
N GLU A 228 -4.81 9.93 30.65
CA GLU A 228 -3.96 9.45 29.57
C GLU A 228 -4.23 7.94 29.48
N GLU A 229 -5.43 7.58 29.02
CA GLU A 229 -5.60 6.39 28.21
C GLU A 229 -4.71 6.67 27.01
N ASP A 230 -3.44 6.28 27.16
CA ASP A 230 -2.58 5.88 26.07
C ASP A 230 -3.46 5.02 25.17
N ASP A 231 -4.04 5.67 24.15
CA ASP A 231 -4.60 5.07 22.96
C ASP A 231 -3.41 4.47 22.20
N ASP A 232 -2.74 3.51 22.85
CA ASP A 232 -1.91 2.50 22.23
C ASP A 232 -2.90 1.59 21.47
N GLU A 233 -3.52 2.17 20.45
CA GLU A 233 -4.22 1.48 19.38
C GLU A 233 -3.16 0.58 18.76
N VAL A 234 -3.00 -0.63 19.30
CA VAL A 234 -1.98 -1.60 18.89
C VAL A 234 -2.12 -1.70 17.37
N PRO A 235 -1.11 -1.28 16.60
CA PRO A 235 -1.23 -1.23 15.14
C PRO A 235 -1.71 -2.58 14.65
N GLY A 236 -2.76 -2.57 13.82
CA GLY A 236 -3.35 -3.81 13.33
C GLY A 236 -2.26 -4.67 12.70
N ALA A 237 -2.35 -6.00 12.80
CA ALA A 237 -1.37 -6.91 12.19
C ALA A 237 -1.14 -6.63 10.68
N GLN A 238 -2.06 -5.90 10.05
CA GLN A 238 -2.05 -5.43 8.67
C GLN A 238 -1.19 -4.16 8.46
N ASP A 239 -1.04 -3.27 9.46
CA ASP A 239 -0.22 -2.04 9.37
C ASP A 239 1.28 -2.31 9.51
N LEU A 240 1.64 -3.51 9.98
CA LEU A 240 3.03 -3.98 10.05
C LEU A 240 3.64 -4.28 8.67
N VAL A 241 2.84 -4.30 7.60
CA VAL A 241 3.28 -4.68 6.26
C VAL A 241 2.93 -3.61 5.24
N ASP A 242 3.94 -3.07 4.55
CA ASP A 242 3.71 -2.19 3.40
C ASP A 242 3.33 -3.01 2.16
N PHE A 243 2.04 -3.03 1.82
CA PHE A 243 1.50 -3.70 0.64
C PHE A 243 1.71 -2.92 -0.68
N SER A 244 2.28 -1.70 -0.63
CA SER A 244 2.53 -0.86 -1.81
C SER A 244 3.24 -1.58 -2.96
N PRO A 245 4.26 -2.46 -2.73
CA PRO A 245 4.92 -3.20 -3.80
C PRO A 245 3.96 -4.10 -4.59
N VAL A 246 2.98 -4.73 -3.93
CA VAL A 246 1.98 -5.59 -4.59
C VAL A 246 1.05 -4.76 -5.45
N TYR A 247 0.51 -3.67 -4.91
CA TYR A 247 -0.41 -2.81 -5.64
C TYR A 247 0.27 -2.15 -6.84
N ARG A 248 1.51 -1.67 -6.67
CA ARG A 248 2.32 -1.11 -7.75
C ARG A 248 2.57 -2.14 -8.85
N CYS A 249 2.98 -3.35 -8.49
CA CYS A 249 3.27 -4.40 -9.46
C CYS A 249 1.98 -4.84 -10.19
N LEU A 250 0.88 -5.07 -9.45
CA LEU A 250 -0.42 -5.40 -10.02
C LEU A 250 -0.89 -4.34 -11.03
N HIS A 251 -0.76 -3.06 -10.67
CA HIS A 251 -1.18 -1.96 -11.53
C HIS A 251 -0.29 -1.82 -12.78
N ILE A 252 1.05 -1.90 -12.63
CA ILE A 252 1.99 -1.87 -13.76
C ILE A 252 1.67 -3.01 -14.75
N TYR A 253 1.48 -4.23 -14.26
CA TYR A 253 1.16 -5.37 -15.12
C TYR A 253 -0.24 -5.26 -15.73
N SER A 254 -1.19 -4.60 -15.06
CA SER A 254 -2.50 -4.29 -15.63
C SER A 254 -2.40 -3.29 -16.78
N VAL A 255 -1.63 -2.22 -16.62
CA VAL A 255 -1.41 -1.21 -17.66
C VAL A 255 -0.66 -1.78 -18.86
N LEU A 256 0.28 -2.70 -18.62
CA LEU A 256 1.01 -3.41 -19.68
C LEU A 256 0.20 -4.55 -20.35
N GLY A 257 -1.04 -4.80 -19.92
CA GLY A 257 -1.90 -5.86 -20.47
C GLY A 257 -1.45 -7.29 -20.12
N ALA A 258 -0.51 -7.46 -19.19
CA ALA A 258 0.08 -8.75 -18.80
C ALA A 258 -0.42 -9.23 -17.42
N ARG A 259 -1.60 -8.79 -17.01
CA ARG A 259 -2.18 -9.03 -15.67
C ARG A 259 -2.23 -10.52 -15.30
N GLU A 260 -2.69 -11.38 -16.19
CA GLU A 260 -2.80 -12.83 -15.95
C GLU A 260 -1.44 -13.48 -15.62
N THR A 261 -0.36 -13.02 -16.25
CA THR A 261 0.98 -13.55 -15.98
C THR A 261 1.44 -13.25 -14.56
N PHE A 262 1.10 -12.06 -14.05
CA PHE A 262 1.38 -11.65 -12.67
C PHE A 262 0.52 -12.43 -11.68
N GLU A 263 -0.78 -12.57 -11.93
CA GLU A 263 -1.69 -13.34 -11.07
C GLU A 263 -1.22 -14.79 -10.93
N ASN A 264 -0.85 -15.43 -12.05
CA ASN A 264 -0.31 -16.78 -12.06
C ASN A 264 1.02 -16.89 -11.31
N TYR A 265 1.93 -15.93 -11.50
CA TYR A 265 3.22 -15.90 -10.79
C TYR A 265 3.01 -15.77 -9.27
N TYR A 266 2.18 -14.80 -8.85
CA TYR A 266 1.87 -14.53 -7.46
C TYR A 266 1.26 -15.76 -6.77
N ARG A 267 0.19 -16.33 -7.35
CA ARG A 267 -0.49 -17.53 -6.80
C ARG A 267 0.44 -18.73 -6.72
N LYS A 268 1.32 -18.93 -7.71
CA LYS A 268 2.29 -20.04 -7.72
C LYS A 268 3.33 -19.87 -6.61
N GLN A 269 3.80 -18.64 -6.38
CA GLN A 269 4.81 -18.37 -5.36
C GLN A 269 4.23 -18.43 -3.95
N ARG A 270 3.03 -17.88 -3.72
CA ARG A 270 2.33 -18.00 -2.43
C ARG A 270 1.95 -19.44 -2.10
N ARG A 271 1.53 -20.25 -3.08
CA ARG A 271 1.29 -21.69 -2.87
C ARG A 271 2.57 -22.45 -2.48
N LYS A 272 3.75 -22.06 -2.97
CA LYS A 272 5.02 -22.63 -2.50
C LYS A 272 5.35 -22.19 -1.06
N GLN A 273 5.15 -20.91 -0.74
CA GLN A 273 5.38 -20.40 0.62
C GLN A 273 4.44 -21.06 1.63
N ALA A 274 3.15 -21.23 1.30
CA ALA A 274 2.19 -21.96 2.12
C ALA A 274 2.70 -23.37 2.46
N ARG A 275 3.20 -24.11 1.46
CA ARG A 275 3.75 -25.46 1.68
C ARG A 275 4.94 -25.48 2.63
N LEU A 276 5.76 -24.43 2.65
CA LEU A 276 6.92 -24.31 3.55
C LEU A 276 6.49 -23.96 4.97
N VAL A 277 5.56 -23.01 5.12
CA VAL A 277 5.01 -22.62 6.43
C VAL A 277 4.28 -23.77 7.12
N LEU A 278 3.64 -24.64 6.34
CA LEU A 278 2.90 -25.78 6.86
C LEU A 278 3.80 -26.95 7.32
N GLN A 279 5.10 -26.93 7.05
CA GLN A 279 6.01 -27.98 7.52
C GLN A 279 6.27 -27.80 9.02
N PRO A 280 5.91 -28.80 9.86
CA PRO A 280 6.12 -28.68 11.29
C PRO A 280 7.63 -28.72 11.62
N PRO A 281 8.13 -27.89 12.56
CA PRO A 281 9.50 -27.98 13.03
C PRO A 281 9.73 -29.30 13.79
N SER A 282 10.90 -29.92 13.62
CA SER A 282 11.21 -31.26 14.16
C SER A 282 11.01 -31.36 15.68
N ASN A 283 11.27 -30.27 16.42
CA ASN A 283 11.20 -30.22 17.88
C ASN A 283 9.90 -29.60 18.41
N MET A 284 8.85 -29.51 17.57
CA MET A 284 7.58 -28.87 17.95
C MET A 284 6.93 -29.50 19.19
N HIS A 285 7.13 -30.81 19.40
CA HIS A 285 6.52 -31.59 20.47
C HIS A 285 7.20 -31.42 21.84
N GLU A 286 8.39 -30.81 21.89
CA GLU A 286 9.18 -30.68 23.13
C GLU A 286 8.80 -29.44 23.96
N THR A 287 8.35 -28.36 23.31
CA THR A 287 8.05 -27.09 23.99
C THR A 287 6.81 -26.41 23.44
N LEU A 288 6.07 -25.73 24.33
CA LEU A 288 4.91 -24.90 23.97
C LEU A 288 5.26 -23.80 22.97
N ASP A 289 6.46 -23.23 23.08
CA ASP A 289 6.96 -22.19 22.17
C ASP A 289 7.06 -22.69 20.72
N GLY A 290 7.36 -23.98 20.53
CA GLY A 290 7.36 -24.64 19.22
C GLY A 290 5.97 -24.62 18.56
N TYR A 291 4.93 -25.01 19.31
CA TYR A 291 3.54 -24.94 18.83
C TYR A 291 3.10 -23.51 18.57
N ARG A 292 3.48 -22.57 19.45
CA ARG A 292 3.13 -21.15 19.31
C ARG A 292 3.71 -20.55 18.02
N LYS A 293 5.00 -20.76 17.76
CA LYS A 293 5.65 -20.33 16.52
C LYS A 293 5.02 -20.97 15.28
N TYR A 294 4.68 -22.25 15.34
CA TYR A 294 4.03 -22.93 14.22
C TYR A 294 2.65 -22.32 13.89
N PHE A 295 1.81 -22.09 14.90
CA PHE A 295 0.51 -21.46 14.70
C PHE A 295 0.63 -19.99 14.26
N ASN A 296 1.53 -19.21 14.88
CA ASN A 296 1.78 -17.83 14.48
C ASN A 296 2.16 -17.75 12.99
N GLN A 297 3.06 -18.59 12.50
CA GLN A 297 3.45 -18.58 11.09
C GLN A 297 2.28 -18.87 10.14
N ILE A 298 1.40 -19.81 10.52
CA ILE A 298 0.19 -20.13 9.74
C ILE A 298 -0.79 -18.96 9.75
N VAL A 299 -1.11 -18.41 10.94
CA VAL A 299 -2.01 -17.25 11.06
C VAL A 299 -1.46 -16.07 10.27
N GLY A 300 -0.19 -15.72 10.42
CA GLY A 300 0.41 -14.61 9.70
C GLY A 300 0.39 -14.78 8.17
N PHE A 301 0.48 -16.01 7.68
CA PHE A 301 0.29 -16.28 6.25
C PHE A 301 -1.14 -15.97 5.80
N PHE A 302 -2.16 -16.48 6.51
CA PHE A 302 -3.56 -16.31 6.14
C PHE A 302 -4.09 -14.89 6.39
N VAL A 303 -3.60 -14.17 7.40
CA VAL A 303 -3.93 -12.75 7.63
C VAL A 303 -3.47 -11.88 6.45
N VAL A 304 -2.28 -12.16 5.92
CA VAL A 304 -1.76 -11.46 4.74
C VAL A 304 -2.60 -11.79 3.50
N GLU A 305 -2.97 -13.05 3.30
CA GLU A 305 -3.83 -13.44 2.17
C GLU A 305 -5.23 -12.83 2.28
N ASP A 306 -5.81 -12.78 3.48
CA ASP A 306 -7.11 -12.18 3.73
C ASP A 306 -7.11 -10.67 3.50
N HIS A 307 -6.05 -9.97 3.93
CA HIS A 307 -5.89 -8.56 3.60
C HIS A 307 -5.83 -8.35 2.08
N ILE A 308 -5.04 -9.16 1.37
CA ILE A 308 -4.90 -9.07 -0.09
C ILE A 308 -6.22 -9.39 -0.80
N LEU A 309 -7.02 -10.34 -0.30
CA LEU A 309 -8.35 -10.63 -0.84
C LEU A 309 -9.27 -9.40 -0.80
N HIS A 310 -9.26 -8.66 0.30
CA HIS A 310 -10.13 -7.50 0.49
C HIS A 310 -9.63 -6.24 -0.21
N THR A 311 -8.31 -6.09 -0.37
CA THR A 311 -7.72 -4.89 -0.97
C THR A 311 -7.46 -4.99 -2.47
N THR A 312 -7.24 -6.19 -3.01
CA THR A 312 -6.99 -6.39 -4.44
C THR A 312 -8.23 -6.91 -5.16
N GLN A 313 -8.73 -6.13 -6.13
CA GLN A 313 -9.81 -6.61 -7.00
C GLN A 313 -9.29 -7.65 -7.98
N GLY A 314 -9.39 -8.94 -7.65
CA GLY A 314 -9.22 -10.07 -8.58
C GLY A 314 -7.85 -10.78 -8.58
N LEU A 315 -6.86 -10.33 -7.81
CA LEU A 315 -5.57 -11.04 -7.70
C LEU A 315 -5.76 -12.40 -7.02
N VAL A 316 -6.56 -12.41 -5.96
CA VAL A 316 -6.89 -13.59 -5.15
C VAL A 316 -8.41 -13.71 -5.07
N ASN A 317 -8.93 -14.92 -5.31
CA ASN A 317 -10.36 -15.21 -5.23
C ASN A 317 -10.65 -16.00 -3.96
N ARG A 318 -11.86 -15.87 -3.42
CA ARG A 318 -12.28 -16.62 -2.22
C ARG A 318 -12.09 -18.13 -2.38
N ALA A 319 -12.47 -18.70 -3.52
CA ALA A 319 -12.27 -20.11 -3.84
C ALA A 319 -10.80 -20.57 -3.77
N TYR A 320 -9.85 -19.72 -4.21
CA TYR A 320 -8.43 -20.05 -4.12
C TYR A 320 -7.93 -20.07 -2.68
N ILE A 321 -8.40 -19.12 -1.86
CA ILE A 321 -8.08 -19.08 -0.43
C ILE A 321 -8.68 -20.28 0.29
N ASP A 322 -9.93 -20.65 -0.03
CA ASP A 322 -10.59 -21.81 0.55
C ASP A 322 -9.84 -23.12 0.20
N GLU A 323 -9.41 -23.30 -1.06
CA GLU A 323 -8.55 -24.44 -1.45
C GLU A 323 -7.21 -24.48 -0.70
N LEU A 324 -6.57 -23.33 -0.52
CA LEU A 324 -5.32 -23.23 0.25
C LEU A 324 -5.55 -23.55 1.72
N TRP A 325 -6.66 -23.07 2.28
CA TRP A 325 -7.05 -23.31 3.67
C TRP A 325 -7.36 -24.78 3.91
N GLU A 326 -8.09 -25.45 3.02
CA GLU A 326 -8.35 -26.90 3.16
C GLU A 326 -7.06 -27.72 3.15
N MET A 327 -6.11 -27.39 2.26
CA MET A 327 -4.79 -28.03 2.24
C MET A 327 -4.02 -27.76 3.54
N ALA A 328 -4.05 -26.52 4.02
CA ALA A 328 -3.39 -26.11 5.25
C ALA A 328 -3.96 -26.85 6.45
N LEU A 329 -5.28 -26.80 6.62
CA LEU A 329 -6.02 -27.44 7.69
C LEU A 329 -5.75 -28.95 7.74
N SER A 330 -5.81 -29.63 6.60
CA SER A 330 -5.51 -31.07 6.52
C SER A 330 -4.09 -31.40 7.01
N LYS A 331 -3.09 -30.60 6.61
CA LYS A 331 -1.69 -30.78 7.03
C LYS A 331 -1.47 -30.42 8.49
N THR A 332 -2.08 -29.35 8.97
CA THR A 332 -2.00 -28.91 10.36
C THR A 332 -2.64 -29.94 11.28
N ILE A 333 -3.80 -30.51 10.93
CA ILE A 333 -4.43 -31.59 11.70
C ILE A 333 -3.54 -32.84 11.71
N ALA A 334 -2.98 -33.24 10.56
CA ALA A 334 -2.07 -34.37 10.50
C ALA A 334 -0.82 -34.16 11.38
N ALA A 335 -0.20 -32.97 11.31
CA ALA A 335 0.93 -32.61 12.15
C ALA A 335 0.55 -32.62 13.64
N LEU A 336 -0.60 -32.03 14.00
CA LEU A 336 -1.08 -32.01 15.38
C LEU A 336 -1.36 -33.41 15.91
N ARG A 337 -1.99 -34.31 15.13
CA ARG A 337 -2.22 -35.71 15.54
C ARG A 337 -0.91 -36.43 15.82
N THR A 338 0.07 -36.26 14.95
CA THR A 338 1.39 -36.87 15.15
C THR A 338 2.07 -36.31 16.38
N HIS A 339 2.16 -34.98 16.54
CA HIS A 339 2.89 -34.35 17.63
C HIS A 339 2.17 -34.45 18.99
N SER A 340 0.83 -34.48 19.02
CA SER A 340 0.07 -34.68 20.25
C SER A 340 0.23 -36.09 20.82
N SER A 341 0.42 -37.10 19.97
CA SER A 341 0.65 -38.49 20.40
C SER A 341 1.96 -38.67 21.20
N TYR A 342 2.95 -37.81 20.98
CA TYR A 342 4.22 -37.82 21.71
C TYR A 342 4.14 -37.03 23.03
N CYS A 343 3.10 -36.24 23.26
CA CYS A 343 2.94 -35.46 24.48
C CYS A 343 2.48 -36.36 25.64
N SER A 344 3.40 -36.64 26.57
CA SER A 344 3.12 -37.44 27.77
C SER A 344 2.83 -36.60 29.02
N ASP A 345 2.97 -35.27 28.95
CA ASP A 345 2.68 -34.38 30.08
C ASP A 345 1.25 -33.79 29.98
N PRO A 346 0.37 -34.06 30.97
CA PRO A 346 -0.96 -33.47 31.02
C PRO A 346 -0.97 -31.94 30.94
N ASN A 347 0.02 -31.24 31.51
CA ASN A 347 0.02 -29.76 31.50
C ASN A 347 0.28 -29.21 30.09
N LEU A 348 1.24 -29.77 29.36
CA LEU A 348 1.51 -29.39 27.97
C LEU A 348 0.30 -29.63 27.06
N VAL A 349 -0.48 -30.70 27.29
CA VAL A 349 -1.70 -30.98 26.53
C VAL A 349 -2.80 -29.96 26.81
N LEU A 350 -2.94 -29.51 28.07
CA LEU A 350 -3.87 -28.43 28.42
C LEU A 350 -3.49 -27.10 27.75
N ASP A 351 -2.21 -26.76 27.79
CA ASP A 351 -1.75 -25.52 27.17
C ASP A 351 -1.84 -25.58 25.64
N LEU A 352 -1.57 -26.75 25.04
CA LEU A 352 -1.80 -27.00 23.61
C LEU A 352 -3.27 -26.83 23.24
N LYS A 353 -4.20 -27.35 24.05
CA LYS A 353 -5.63 -27.14 23.87
C LYS A 353 -5.97 -25.64 23.87
N ASN A 354 -5.49 -24.88 24.85
CA ASN A 354 -5.73 -23.44 24.93
C ASN A 354 -5.19 -22.69 23.71
N LEU A 355 -4.02 -23.10 23.22
CA LEU A 355 -3.40 -22.53 22.03
C LEU A 355 -4.16 -22.87 20.73
N ILE A 356 -4.67 -24.10 20.59
CA ILE A 356 -5.52 -24.51 19.45
C ILE A 356 -6.85 -23.75 19.46
N VAL A 357 -7.45 -23.56 20.64
CA VAL A 357 -8.68 -22.76 20.77
C VAL A 357 -8.42 -21.32 20.33
N LEU A 358 -7.32 -20.70 20.80
CA LEU A 358 -6.94 -19.35 20.38
C LEU A 358 -6.67 -19.27 18.87
N PHE A 359 -5.99 -20.27 18.30
CA PHE A 359 -5.75 -20.37 16.86
C PHE A 359 -7.06 -20.46 16.07
N ALA A 360 -8.02 -21.30 16.51
CA ALA A 360 -9.32 -21.44 15.88
C ALA A 360 -10.15 -20.15 15.98
N ASP A 361 -10.20 -19.52 17.16
CA ASP A 361 -10.92 -18.26 17.35
C ASP A 361 -10.33 -17.15 16.47
N THR A 362 -9.00 -17.02 16.42
CA THR A 362 -8.31 -16.01 15.58
C THR A 362 -8.72 -16.16 14.12
N LEU A 363 -8.66 -17.38 13.57
CA LEU A 363 -9.02 -17.64 12.17
C LEU A 363 -10.53 -17.52 11.90
N GLN A 364 -11.37 -17.80 12.89
CA GLN A 364 -12.82 -17.60 12.78
C GLN A 364 -13.18 -16.12 12.62
N VAL A 365 -12.44 -15.20 13.26
CA VAL A 365 -12.62 -13.74 13.07
C VAL A 365 -12.35 -13.32 11.63
N TYR A 366 -11.36 -13.92 10.96
CA TYR A 366 -11.08 -13.71 9.54
C TYR A 366 -12.02 -14.52 8.60
N GLY A 367 -13.03 -15.20 9.15
CA GLY A 367 -14.06 -15.90 8.38
C GLY A 367 -13.62 -17.25 7.80
N PHE A 368 -12.57 -17.89 8.33
CA PHE A 368 -12.16 -19.23 7.90
C PHE A 368 -12.96 -20.34 8.61
N PRO A 369 -13.31 -21.44 7.93
CA PRO A 369 -14.00 -22.56 8.55
C PRO A 369 -13.06 -23.37 9.45
N VAL A 370 -13.39 -23.47 10.74
CA VAL A 370 -12.55 -24.10 11.78
C VAL A 370 -13.13 -25.39 12.36
N ASN A 371 -14.21 -25.92 11.80
CA ASN A 371 -14.93 -27.09 12.35
C ASN A 371 -14.02 -28.31 12.59
N GLN A 372 -13.12 -28.62 11.65
CA GLN A 372 -12.22 -29.77 11.78
C GLN A 372 -11.17 -29.59 12.91
N LEU A 373 -10.86 -28.35 13.31
CA LEU A 373 -10.00 -28.09 14.46
C LEU A 373 -10.72 -28.43 15.78
N PHE A 374 -12.04 -28.22 15.84
CA PHE A 374 -12.85 -28.62 16.99
C PHE A 374 -12.97 -30.14 17.10
N ASP A 375 -13.09 -30.84 15.97
CA ASP A 375 -13.04 -32.32 15.96
C ASP A 375 -11.68 -32.83 16.48
N MET A 376 -10.58 -32.20 16.06
CA MET A 376 -9.25 -32.51 16.58
C MET A 376 -9.11 -32.23 18.09
N LEU A 377 -9.74 -31.17 18.61
CA LEU A 377 -9.76 -30.89 20.05
C LEU A 377 -10.46 -32.02 20.84
N LEU A 378 -11.48 -32.66 20.27
CA LEU A 378 -12.13 -33.83 20.89
C LEU A 378 -11.17 -35.03 20.92
N GLU A 379 -10.39 -35.26 19.86
CA GLU A 379 -9.35 -36.31 19.85
C GLU A 379 -8.27 -36.04 20.92
N ILE A 380 -7.84 -34.77 21.09
CA ILE A 380 -6.88 -34.37 22.12
C ILE A 380 -7.44 -34.58 23.54
N ARG A 381 -8.75 -34.37 23.75
CA ARG A 381 -9.41 -34.66 25.02
C ARG A 381 -9.28 -36.14 25.39
N ASP A 382 -9.49 -37.01 24.42
CA ASP A 382 -9.44 -38.46 24.67
C ASP A 382 -7.99 -38.88 25.00
N GLN A 383 -7.01 -38.33 24.28
CA GLN A 383 -5.58 -38.51 24.61
C GLN A 383 -5.20 -37.94 25.98
N TYR A 384 -5.70 -36.75 26.34
CA TYR A 384 -5.51 -36.16 27.67
C TYR A 384 -6.04 -37.09 28.77
N SER A 385 -7.24 -37.64 28.56
CA SER A 385 -7.88 -38.56 29.48
C SER A 385 -7.07 -39.84 29.67
N GLU A 386 -6.53 -40.41 28.59
CA GLU A 386 -5.65 -41.58 28.66
C GLU A 386 -4.32 -41.29 29.38
N THR A 387 -3.66 -40.18 29.05
CA THR A 387 -2.38 -39.79 29.67
C THR A 387 -2.56 -39.49 31.15
N LEU A 388 -3.65 -38.81 31.51
CA LEU A 388 -4.03 -38.59 32.89
C LEU A 388 -4.24 -39.93 33.59
N LEU A 389 -5.07 -40.83 33.04
CA LEU A 389 -5.33 -42.14 33.63
C LEU A 389 -4.03 -42.94 33.85
N LYS A 390 -3.10 -42.95 32.90
CA LYS A 390 -1.78 -43.60 33.05
C LYS A 390 -0.95 -42.99 34.19
N LYS A 391 -0.89 -41.66 34.29
CA LYS A 391 -0.16 -40.96 35.36
C LYS A 391 -0.75 -41.27 36.73
N TRP A 392 -2.07 -41.20 36.86
CA TRP A 392 -2.77 -41.48 38.11
C TRP A 392 -2.69 -42.95 38.50
N ALA A 393 -2.78 -43.89 37.54
CA ALA A 393 -2.55 -45.31 37.78
C ALA A 393 -1.14 -45.59 38.35
N GLY A 394 -0.12 -44.89 37.86
CA GLY A 394 1.23 -44.95 38.41
C GLY A 394 1.30 -44.43 39.85
N ILE A 395 0.64 -43.30 40.14
CA ILE A 395 0.61 -42.75 41.50
C ILE A 395 -0.15 -43.67 42.46
N PHE A 396 -1.30 -44.22 42.04
CA PHE A 396 -2.04 -45.19 42.85
C PHE A 396 -1.22 -46.45 43.13
N ARG A 397 -0.43 -46.94 42.15
CA ARG A 397 0.47 -48.08 42.36
C ARG A 397 1.59 -47.74 43.37
N ASN A 398 2.21 -46.56 43.26
CA ASN A 398 3.20 -46.12 44.24
C ASN A 398 2.61 -45.97 45.66
N ILE A 399 1.37 -45.47 45.78
CA ILE A 399 0.67 -45.38 47.08
C ILE A 399 0.38 -46.79 47.62
N LEU A 400 -0.02 -47.73 46.77
CA LEU A 400 -0.28 -49.12 47.14
C LEU A 400 1.01 -49.85 47.60
N ASP A 401 2.12 -49.63 46.90
CA ASP A 401 3.40 -50.29 47.18
C ASP A 401 4.10 -49.71 48.43
N SER A 402 3.85 -48.43 48.74
CA SER A 402 4.40 -47.75 49.92
C SER A 402 3.55 -47.92 51.18
N ASP A 403 2.36 -48.52 51.07
CA ASP A 403 1.45 -48.67 52.19
C ASP A 403 1.88 -49.83 53.10
N ASN A 404 1.69 -49.64 54.40
CA ASN A 404 2.01 -50.65 55.42
C ASN A 404 0.79 -51.52 55.81
N TYR A 405 -0.36 -51.29 55.17
CA TYR A 405 -1.65 -51.98 55.39
C TYR A 405 -2.05 -52.09 56.87
N SER A 406 -1.55 -51.19 57.71
CA SER A 406 -1.76 -51.24 59.15
C SER A 406 -2.76 -50.16 59.59
N PRO A 407 -3.67 -50.47 60.53
CA PRO A 407 -4.58 -49.49 61.10
C PRO A 407 -3.83 -48.28 61.64
N ILE A 408 -4.19 -47.07 61.21
CA ILE A 408 -3.52 -45.83 61.63
C ILE A 408 -3.72 -45.63 63.15
N PRO A 409 -2.66 -45.67 63.98
CA PRO A 409 -2.78 -45.40 65.40
C PRO A 409 -2.76 -43.89 65.64
N VAL A 410 -3.79 -43.39 66.31
CA VAL A 410 -3.95 -41.97 66.62
C VAL A 410 -3.75 -41.80 68.12
N THR A 411 -2.65 -41.17 68.50
CA THR A 411 -2.28 -40.92 69.91
C THR A 411 -2.69 -39.54 70.41
N SER A 412 -3.12 -38.62 69.54
CA SER A 412 -3.50 -37.24 69.86
C SER A 412 -4.71 -36.75 69.04
N GLU A 413 -5.49 -35.83 69.61
CA GLU A 413 -6.65 -35.18 68.96
C GLU A 413 -6.25 -34.39 67.70
N GLU A 414 -5.03 -33.87 67.65
CA GLU A 414 -4.50 -33.15 66.47
C GLU A 414 -4.28 -34.09 65.27
N MET A 415 -3.78 -35.29 65.52
CA MET A 415 -3.62 -36.31 64.48
C MET A 415 -4.98 -36.82 63.98
N TYR A 416 -5.97 -36.92 64.87
CA TYR A 416 -7.35 -37.26 64.50
C TYR A 416 -7.93 -36.22 63.53
N LYS A 417 -7.84 -34.91 63.86
CA LYS A 417 -8.33 -33.82 63.00
C LYS A 417 -7.63 -33.77 61.64
N LYS A 418 -6.33 -34.10 61.58
CA LYS A 418 -5.57 -34.15 60.32
C LYS A 418 -6.07 -35.27 59.39
N VAL A 419 -6.39 -36.45 59.93
CA VAL A 419 -6.93 -37.57 59.13
C VAL A 419 -8.38 -37.30 58.72
N THR A 420 -9.22 -36.79 59.62
CA THR A 420 -10.63 -36.45 59.32
C THR A 420 -10.74 -35.26 58.34
N GLY A 421 -9.77 -34.35 58.33
CA GLY A 421 -9.69 -33.26 57.34
C GLY A 421 -9.26 -33.71 55.95
N GLN A 422 -8.52 -34.82 55.84
CA GLN A 422 -8.13 -35.42 54.56
C GLN A 422 -9.18 -36.37 54.01
N PHE A 423 -9.83 -37.14 54.88
CA PHE A 423 -10.91 -38.04 54.52
C PHE A 423 -12.07 -37.83 55.50
N PRO A 424 -13.24 -37.35 55.03
CA PRO A 424 -14.39 -37.10 55.88
C PRO A 424 -15.01 -38.44 56.33
N PHE A 425 -14.40 -39.08 57.32
CA PHE A 425 -14.88 -40.29 57.96
C PHE A 425 -15.57 -39.94 59.29
N GLN A 426 -16.83 -40.32 59.42
CA GLN A 426 -17.62 -40.12 60.64
C GLN A 426 -17.96 -41.49 61.23
N ASP A 427 -17.49 -41.73 62.45
CA ASP A 427 -17.82 -42.94 63.20
C ASP A 427 -18.04 -42.58 64.68
N THR A 428 -19.30 -42.66 65.09
CA THR A 428 -19.79 -42.36 66.45
C THR A 428 -19.24 -43.29 67.53
N GLU A 429 -18.73 -44.48 67.18
CA GLU A 429 -18.10 -45.41 68.13
C GLU A 429 -16.62 -45.08 68.34
N LEU A 430 -15.92 -44.66 67.29
CA LEU A 430 -14.51 -44.23 67.36
C LEU A 430 -14.35 -42.88 68.09
N GLU A 431 -15.35 -42.01 68.02
CA GLU A 431 -15.36 -40.72 68.73
C GLU A 431 -15.38 -40.89 70.26
N LYS A 432 -16.04 -41.94 70.76
CA LYS A 432 -16.22 -42.21 72.20
C LYS A 432 -15.06 -42.96 72.88
N GLN A 433 -14.11 -43.52 72.14
CA GLN A 433 -12.97 -44.26 72.71
C GLN A 433 -11.87 -43.33 73.28
N PRO A 434 -11.16 -43.71 74.36
CA PRO A 434 -9.96 -43.00 74.82
C PRO A 434 -8.78 -43.24 73.87
N PHE A 435 -7.87 -42.27 73.76
CA PHE A 435 -6.64 -42.44 72.96
C PHE A 435 -5.72 -43.50 73.60
N PRO A 436 -5.00 -44.33 72.81
CA PRO A 436 -4.84 -44.27 71.34
C PRO A 436 -5.98 -44.94 70.58
N LYS A 437 -6.60 -44.19 69.64
CA LYS A 437 -7.64 -44.70 68.73
C LYS A 437 -6.99 -45.37 67.53
N LYS A 438 -7.65 -46.35 66.91
CA LYS A 438 -7.19 -46.96 65.65
C LYS A 438 -8.26 -46.79 64.59
N PHE A 439 -7.92 -46.19 63.45
CA PHE A 439 -8.84 -46.15 62.31
C PHE A 439 -8.96 -47.55 61.68
N PRO A 440 -10.15 -47.93 61.15
CA PRO A 440 -10.35 -49.25 60.53
C PRO A 440 -9.67 -49.38 59.15
N PHE A 441 -9.01 -48.32 58.67
CA PHE A 441 -8.32 -48.26 57.40
C PHE A 441 -6.87 -47.80 57.57
N SER A 442 -6.05 -48.18 56.57
CA SER A 442 -4.65 -47.76 56.44
C SER A 442 -4.53 -46.33 55.89
N GLU A 443 -3.32 -45.76 55.94
CA GLU A 443 -2.99 -44.44 55.37
C GLU A 443 -3.24 -44.37 53.85
N PHE A 444 -3.40 -45.52 53.21
CA PHE A 444 -3.91 -45.67 51.85
C PHE A 444 -5.23 -44.93 51.59
N VAL A 445 -6.25 -45.07 52.45
CA VAL A 445 -7.60 -44.54 52.15
C VAL A 445 -7.62 -43.00 52.07
N PRO A 446 -7.05 -42.25 53.05
CA PRO A 446 -6.96 -40.80 52.94
C PRO A 446 -6.08 -40.32 51.77
N LYS A 447 -4.97 -41.01 51.50
CA LYS A 447 -4.08 -40.67 50.37
C LYS A 447 -4.79 -40.86 49.03
N VAL A 448 -5.48 -41.98 48.84
CA VAL A 448 -6.26 -42.28 47.63
C VAL A 448 -7.41 -41.30 47.45
N TYR A 449 -8.13 -40.94 48.52
CA TYR A 449 -9.22 -39.97 48.45
C TYR A 449 -8.75 -38.60 47.95
N ASN A 450 -7.65 -38.07 48.52
CA ASN A 450 -7.05 -36.82 48.03
C ASN A 450 -6.64 -36.92 46.56
N GLN A 451 -6.04 -38.05 46.19
CA GLN A 451 -5.60 -38.31 44.83
C GLN A 451 -6.81 -38.37 43.86
N ILE A 452 -7.92 -39.04 44.22
CA ILE A 452 -9.14 -39.05 43.41
C ILE A 452 -9.73 -37.64 43.27
N LYS A 453 -9.72 -36.83 44.34
CA LYS A 453 -10.20 -35.44 44.29
C LYS A 453 -9.39 -34.60 43.30
N GLU A 454 -8.06 -34.71 43.33
CA GLU A 454 -7.16 -34.04 42.39
C GLU A 454 -7.33 -34.56 40.94
N PHE A 455 -7.60 -35.86 40.76
CA PHE A 455 -7.92 -36.43 39.45
C PHE A 455 -9.21 -35.84 38.87
N ILE A 456 -10.28 -35.77 39.67
CA ILE A 456 -11.55 -35.15 39.27
C ILE A 456 -11.33 -33.67 38.92
N TYR A 457 -10.56 -32.95 39.74
CA TYR A 457 -10.22 -31.55 39.47
C TYR A 457 -9.45 -31.38 38.15
N ALA A 458 -8.46 -32.24 37.86
CA ALA A 458 -7.73 -32.21 36.60
C ALA A 458 -8.63 -32.52 35.38
N CYS A 459 -9.55 -33.48 35.50
CA CYS A 459 -10.56 -33.74 34.47
C CYS A 459 -11.50 -32.54 34.23
N LEU A 460 -11.95 -31.90 35.31
CA LEU A 460 -12.82 -30.73 35.24
C LEU A 460 -12.09 -29.52 34.61
N LYS A 461 -10.83 -29.31 34.96
CA LYS A 461 -9.99 -28.23 34.41
C LYS A 461 -9.87 -28.32 32.88
N PHE A 462 -9.82 -29.54 32.31
CA PHE A 462 -9.86 -29.70 30.85
C PHE A 462 -11.21 -29.24 30.26
N SER A 463 -12.32 -29.50 30.96
CA SER A 463 -13.67 -29.16 30.49
C SER A 463 -14.05 -27.68 30.65
N GLU A 464 -13.48 -26.97 31.64
CA GLU A 464 -13.85 -25.58 31.94
C GLU A 464 -13.65 -24.62 30.75
N ASP A 465 -12.55 -24.68 30.00
CA ASP A 465 -12.38 -23.77 28.85
C ASP A 465 -13.15 -24.18 27.59
N LEU A 466 -13.68 -25.40 27.51
CA LEU A 466 -14.51 -25.83 26.37
C LEU A 466 -15.91 -25.19 26.40
N HIS A 467 -16.33 -24.65 27.55
CA HIS A 467 -17.69 -24.17 27.77
C HIS A 467 -18.05 -22.85 27.09
N LEU A 468 -17.11 -22.11 26.48
CA LEU A 468 -17.43 -20.74 26.05
C LEU A 468 -17.89 -20.53 24.60
N ARG A 469 -17.88 -21.53 23.70
CA ARG A 469 -18.53 -21.37 22.37
C ARG A 469 -19.29 -22.58 21.82
N TYR A 470 -18.98 -23.81 22.25
CA TYR A 470 -19.65 -25.03 21.73
C TYR A 470 -20.77 -25.59 22.64
N SER A 471 -20.89 -25.10 23.88
CA SER A 471 -21.76 -25.68 24.92
C SER A 471 -23.25 -25.29 24.84
N MET A 472 -23.78 -24.86 23.69
CA MET A 472 -25.23 -24.64 23.58
C MET A 472 -25.94 -25.33 22.41
N LYS A 473 -25.21 -25.84 21.40
CA LYS A 473 -25.86 -26.52 20.25
C LYS A 473 -25.76 -28.04 20.26
N GLN A 474 -24.67 -28.66 20.74
CA GLN A 474 -24.56 -30.14 20.71
C GLN A 474 -24.92 -30.85 22.03
N TRP A 475 -24.78 -30.19 23.19
CA TRP A 475 -25.13 -30.83 24.48
C TRP A 475 -26.63 -31.09 24.67
N LYS A 476 -27.51 -30.53 23.82
CA LYS A 476 -28.94 -30.85 23.79
C LYS A 476 -29.32 -31.95 22.79
N CYS A 477 -28.46 -32.31 21.83
CA CYS A 477 -28.81 -33.30 20.80
C CYS A 477 -28.47 -34.75 21.16
N ASN A 478 -27.54 -35.01 22.10
CA ASN A 478 -27.21 -36.39 22.52
C ASN A 478 -27.85 -36.79 23.87
N LYS A 479 -29.00 -36.21 24.18
CA LYS A 479 -29.90 -36.69 25.24
C LYS A 479 -31.26 -37.06 24.63
N TYR A 480 -31.25 -37.98 23.67
CA TYR A 480 -32.36 -38.87 23.33
C TYR A 480 -31.79 -40.19 22.84
#